data_AF-A0A6P8NK97-F1
#
_entry.id   AF-A0A6P8NK97-F1
#
_cell.length_a   1.000
_cell.length_b   1.000
_cell.length_c   1.000
_cell.angle_alpha   90.00
_cell.angle_beta   90.00
_cell.angle_gamma   90.00
#
_symmetry.space_group_name_H-M   'P 1'
#
loop_
_entity.id
_entity.type
_entity.pdbx_description
1 polymer ?
#
loop_
_entity_poly.entity_id
_entity_poly.type
_entity_poly.pdbx_seq_one_letter_code
_entity_poly.pdbx_strand_id
1 'polypeptide(L)'
;MAKFVKFTKLRSSTDSTFWAKFVELKIDKFKLDEKSVNLWGNYNLQSLNEDNTNPLVLDFTSFNEDLETLNNNSSVLCFGHMINTNTFEAFRQINPEQFIDSMGKDIINNIQDGTILQNPWKLSLFLVLAYSDLKKYKFYYWVAHPTPLKLPEMYYQGSPQSINEEFTAKQVEDLSQHFLQLDSRTKSYFTVSISKEGI
;
A
#
# COMPACT_ATOMS: atom_id res chain seq x y z
N MET A 1 -12.00 -15.89 27.87
CA MET A 1 -12.20 -14.47 27.53
C MET A 1 -12.01 -14.31 26.04
N ALA A 2 -12.94 -13.67 25.33
CA ALA A 2 -12.80 -13.41 23.90
C ALA A 2 -11.60 -12.48 23.65
N LYS A 3 -10.69 -12.88 22.75
CA LYS A 3 -9.48 -12.10 22.44
C LYS A 3 -9.81 -11.09 21.34
N PHE A 4 -9.53 -9.82 21.58
CA PHE A 4 -9.67 -8.74 20.59
C PHE A 4 -8.62 -8.86 19.47
N VAL A 5 -9.02 -8.54 18.23
CA VAL A 5 -8.15 -8.50 17.04
C VAL A 5 -7.27 -7.26 17.07
N LYS A 6 -5.95 -7.44 17.08
CA LYS A 6 -4.97 -6.35 17.01
C LYS A 6 -4.34 -6.30 15.62
N PHE A 7 -4.16 -5.09 15.09
CA PHE A 7 -3.48 -4.86 13.82
C PHE A 7 -2.05 -4.39 14.05
N THR A 8 -1.13 -4.83 13.20
CA THR A 8 0.24 -4.32 13.17
C THR A 8 0.32 -3.07 12.28
N LYS A 9 1.26 -2.18 12.58
CA LYS A 9 1.49 -1.00 11.74
C LYS A 9 2.24 -1.41 10.47
N LEU A 10 1.73 -0.98 9.33
CA LEU A 10 2.45 -1.10 8.06
C LEU A 10 3.71 -0.22 8.09
N ARG A 11 4.80 -0.76 7.56
CA ARG A 11 6.07 -0.05 7.40
C ARG A 11 6.25 0.33 5.94
N SER A 12 6.97 1.41 5.69
CA SER A 12 7.33 1.86 4.35
C SER A 12 8.81 2.24 4.30
N SER A 13 9.43 2.04 3.16
CA SER A 13 10.83 2.36 2.90
C SER A 13 10.97 2.92 1.49
N THR A 14 11.75 3.99 1.35
CA THR A 14 12.16 4.50 0.03
C THR A 14 13.54 3.97 -0.30
N ASP A 15 13.71 3.44 -1.50
CA ASP A 15 15.01 3.22 -2.10
C ASP A 15 15.61 4.55 -2.60
N SER A 16 16.94 4.61 -2.74
CA SER A 16 17.64 5.78 -3.26
C SER A 16 17.19 6.18 -4.68
N THR A 17 16.80 5.20 -5.50
CA THR A 17 16.36 5.41 -6.88
C THR A 17 15.01 6.11 -6.97
N PHE A 18 14.15 5.97 -5.95
CA PHE A 18 12.88 6.72 -5.85
C PHE A 18 13.14 8.23 -5.87
N TRP A 19 14.05 8.69 -5.00
CA TRP A 19 14.38 10.11 -4.91
C TRP A 19 15.13 10.60 -6.14
N ALA A 20 16.03 9.80 -6.70
CA ALA A 20 16.70 10.14 -7.96
C ALA A 20 15.69 10.38 -9.10
N LYS A 21 14.68 9.50 -9.24
CA LYS A 21 13.62 9.66 -10.23
C LYS A 21 12.72 10.86 -9.93
N PHE A 22 12.40 11.09 -8.66
CA PHE A 22 11.64 12.26 -8.25
C PHE A 22 12.33 13.57 -8.62
N VAL A 23 13.66 13.66 -8.46
CA VAL A 23 14.44 14.86 -8.84
C VAL A 23 14.32 15.15 -10.33
N GLU A 24 14.49 14.14 -11.19
CA GLU A 24 14.32 14.25 -12.64
C GLU A 24 12.91 14.81 -12.96
N LEU A 25 11.87 14.18 -12.41
CA LEU A 25 10.49 14.62 -12.62
C LEU A 25 10.21 16.01 -12.07
N LYS A 26 10.78 16.38 -10.91
CA LYS A 26 10.58 17.69 -10.29
C LYS A 26 11.25 18.80 -11.10
N ILE A 27 12.39 18.55 -11.72
CA ILE A 27 13.08 19.54 -12.56
C ILE A 27 12.39 19.66 -13.93
N ASP A 28 12.10 18.54 -14.59
CA ASP A 28 11.70 18.53 -15.98
C ASP A 28 10.19 18.70 -16.17
N LYS A 29 9.38 18.04 -15.32
CA LYS A 29 7.92 17.95 -15.45
C LYS A 29 7.18 18.83 -14.44
N PHE A 30 7.37 18.59 -13.14
CA PHE A 30 6.53 19.21 -12.10
C PHE A 30 6.90 20.67 -11.80
N LYS A 31 8.21 21.01 -11.84
CA LYS A 31 8.72 22.35 -11.57
C LYS A 31 8.22 22.88 -10.22
N LEU A 32 7.45 23.96 -10.22
CA LEU A 32 6.87 24.56 -9.01
C LEU A 32 5.51 23.96 -8.62
N ASP A 33 4.97 23.02 -9.39
CA ASP A 33 3.69 22.39 -9.06
C ASP A 33 3.83 21.54 -7.78
N GLU A 34 2.85 21.70 -6.89
CA GLU A 34 2.70 20.98 -5.62
C GLU A 34 1.46 20.08 -5.61
N LYS A 35 0.83 19.87 -6.79
CA LYS A 35 -0.26 18.91 -6.93
C LYS A 35 0.17 17.51 -6.52
N SER A 36 -0.84 16.76 -6.06
CA SER A 36 -0.70 15.35 -5.74
C SER A 36 -0.24 14.55 -6.97
N VAL A 37 0.77 13.71 -6.77
CA VAL A 37 1.33 12.79 -7.75
C VAL A 37 0.93 11.37 -7.36
N ASN A 38 0.41 10.60 -8.31
CA ASN A 38 0.09 9.19 -8.08
C ASN A 38 1.38 8.37 -7.96
N LEU A 39 1.39 7.44 -7.02
CA LEU A 39 2.49 6.51 -6.78
C LEU A 39 1.99 5.07 -6.75
N TRP A 40 2.88 4.18 -7.15
CA TRP A 40 2.75 2.74 -6.89
C TRP A 40 3.90 2.27 -6.00
N GLY A 41 3.58 1.59 -4.91
CA GLY A 41 4.56 0.89 -4.10
C GLY A 41 4.30 -0.60 -4.14
N ASN A 42 5.28 -1.40 -3.72
CA ASN A 42 5.16 -2.85 -3.72
C ASN A 42 5.51 -3.47 -2.37
N TYR A 43 4.74 -4.46 -1.96
CA TYR A 43 5.08 -5.38 -0.88
C TYR A 43 5.66 -6.65 -1.48
N ASN A 44 6.91 -6.98 -1.17
CA ASN A 44 7.50 -8.24 -1.61
C ASN A 44 6.79 -9.42 -0.94
N LEU A 45 6.49 -10.48 -1.68
CA LEU A 45 5.92 -11.72 -1.18
C LEU A 45 6.98 -12.63 -0.55
N GLN A 46 8.22 -12.52 -0.99
CA GLN A 46 9.35 -13.26 -0.42
C GLN A 46 9.70 -12.64 0.93
N SER A 47 9.51 -13.42 1.99
CA SER A 47 9.86 -12.98 3.34
C SER A 47 11.36 -12.70 3.42
N LEU A 48 11.74 -11.49 3.86
CA LEU A 48 13.13 -11.16 4.12
C LEU A 48 13.67 -11.91 5.35
N ASN A 49 12.80 -12.27 6.31
CA ASN A 49 13.04 -13.08 7.51
C ASN A 49 11.70 -13.52 8.13
N GLU A 50 11.61 -14.71 8.74
CA GLU A 50 10.37 -15.25 9.34
C GLU A 50 9.69 -14.32 10.37
N ASP A 51 10.47 -13.48 11.07
CA ASP A 51 9.99 -12.59 12.13
C ASP A 51 9.59 -11.17 11.66
N ASN A 52 9.80 -10.81 10.39
CA ASN A 52 9.61 -9.43 9.91
C ASN A 52 8.60 -9.31 8.76
N THR A 53 7.59 -8.46 8.97
CA THR A 53 6.73 -7.97 7.89
C THR A 53 7.53 -7.18 6.86
N ASN A 54 7.41 -7.55 5.58
CA ASN A 54 8.01 -6.79 4.49
C ASN A 54 7.42 -5.37 4.43
N PRO A 55 8.26 -4.32 4.38
CA PRO A 55 7.77 -2.96 4.24
C PRO A 55 7.23 -2.72 2.83
N LEU A 56 6.40 -1.68 2.68
CA LEU A 56 6.08 -1.10 1.39
C LEU A 56 7.34 -0.45 0.82
N VAL A 57 7.80 -0.90 -0.33
CA VAL A 57 8.99 -0.34 -0.98
C VAL A 57 8.56 0.64 -2.07
N LEU A 58 9.21 1.80 -2.09
CA LEU A 58 9.12 2.81 -3.15
C LEU A 58 10.48 2.94 -3.83
N ASP A 59 10.54 2.70 -5.12
CA ASP A 59 11.74 2.82 -5.98
C ASP A 59 11.46 3.70 -7.21
N PHE A 60 12.38 3.76 -8.18
CA PHE A 60 12.20 4.55 -9.40
C PHE A 60 10.95 4.19 -10.21
N THR A 61 10.44 2.96 -10.12
CA THR A 61 9.24 2.52 -10.84
C THR A 61 7.97 3.11 -10.24
N SER A 62 8.02 3.63 -9.00
CA SER A 62 6.83 4.14 -8.30
C SER A 62 6.11 5.26 -9.03
N PHE A 63 6.77 5.96 -9.96
CA PHE A 63 6.21 7.04 -10.76
C PHE A 63 5.70 6.58 -12.13
N ASN A 64 5.79 5.29 -12.46
CA ASN A 64 5.30 4.75 -13.72
C ASN A 64 3.77 4.74 -13.74
N GLU A 65 3.20 5.17 -14.85
CA GLU A 65 1.74 5.14 -15.07
C GLU A 65 1.27 3.76 -15.58
N ASP A 66 2.18 2.99 -16.20
CA ASP A 66 1.89 1.68 -16.76
C ASP A 66 2.12 0.55 -15.75
N LEU A 67 1.02 -0.06 -15.30
CA LEU A 67 1.02 -1.17 -14.36
C LEU A 67 1.66 -2.45 -14.90
N GLU A 68 1.71 -2.65 -16.22
CA GLU A 68 2.40 -3.80 -16.83
C GLU A 68 3.91 -3.74 -16.52
N THR A 69 4.48 -2.53 -16.45
CA THR A 69 5.89 -2.33 -16.09
C THR A 69 6.19 -2.54 -14.60
N LEU A 70 5.15 -2.50 -13.77
CA LEU A 70 5.20 -2.69 -12.32
C LEU A 70 4.89 -4.14 -11.92
N ASN A 71 4.36 -4.93 -12.84
CA ASN A 71 3.93 -6.28 -12.57
C ASN A 71 5.13 -7.22 -12.42
N ASN A 72 5.37 -7.67 -11.19
CA ASN A 72 6.19 -8.84 -10.94
C ASN A 72 5.36 -9.86 -10.17
N ASN A 73 5.56 -11.15 -10.46
CA ASN A 73 4.82 -12.22 -9.79
C ASN A 73 5.18 -12.34 -8.31
N SER A 74 6.23 -11.65 -7.85
CA SER A 74 6.77 -11.71 -6.49
C SER A 74 6.34 -10.55 -5.60
N SER A 75 5.38 -9.70 -5.99
CA SER A 75 4.92 -8.61 -5.14
C SER A 75 3.42 -8.33 -5.24
N VAL A 76 2.94 -7.55 -4.27
CA VAL A 76 1.60 -6.98 -4.24
C VAL A 76 1.72 -5.47 -4.40
N LEU A 77 1.05 -4.93 -5.41
CA LEU A 77 1.03 -3.49 -5.66
C LEU A 77 0.05 -2.78 -4.72
N CYS A 78 0.47 -1.59 -4.30
CA CYS A 78 -0.21 -0.72 -3.38
C CYS A 78 -0.23 0.68 -4.01
N PHE A 79 -1.37 1.36 -3.97
CA PHE A 79 -1.54 2.66 -4.61
C PHE A 79 -1.36 3.78 -3.59
N GLY A 80 -0.78 4.89 -4.01
CA GLY A 80 -0.59 6.02 -3.11
C GLY A 80 -0.54 7.37 -3.81
N HIS A 81 -0.43 8.38 -2.97
CA HIS A 81 -0.29 9.77 -3.39
C HIS A 81 0.94 10.40 -2.73
N MET A 82 1.64 11.24 -3.48
CA MET A 82 2.72 12.06 -2.98
C MET A 82 2.43 13.53 -3.17
N ILE A 83 2.64 14.31 -2.12
CA ILE A 83 2.68 15.77 -2.18
C ILE A 83 4.08 16.22 -1.77
N ASN A 84 4.70 17.04 -2.60
CA ASN A 84 5.99 17.64 -2.28
C ASN A 84 5.85 19.16 -2.20
N THR A 85 6.08 19.72 -1.02
CA THR A 85 6.11 21.18 -0.86
C THR A 85 7.40 21.77 -1.41
N ASN A 86 7.34 23.00 -1.91
CA ASN A 86 8.50 23.71 -2.44
C ASN A 86 9.37 24.32 -1.33
N THR A 87 8.79 24.58 -0.15
CA THR A 87 9.51 25.13 1.01
C THR A 87 9.47 24.19 2.20
N PHE A 88 10.53 24.24 3.01
CA PHE A 88 10.62 23.44 4.23
C PHE A 88 9.64 23.94 5.30
N GLU A 89 9.39 25.25 5.33
CA GLU A 89 8.44 25.88 6.23
C GLU A 89 7.02 25.37 5.97
N ALA A 90 6.60 25.28 4.70
CA ALA A 90 5.30 24.72 4.33
C ALA A 90 5.18 23.26 4.76
N PHE A 91 6.20 22.44 4.52
CA PHE A 91 6.24 21.04 4.97
C PHE A 91 6.04 20.91 6.49
N ARG A 92 6.71 21.76 7.27
CA ARG A 92 6.62 21.74 8.74
C ARG A 92 5.29 22.26 9.29
N GLN A 93 4.60 23.12 8.55
CA GLN A 93 3.32 23.71 8.96
C GLN A 93 2.13 22.78 8.68
N ILE A 94 2.29 21.76 7.82
CA ILE A 94 1.23 20.81 7.54
C ILE A 94 0.91 20.00 8.80
N ASN A 95 -0.37 20.06 9.21
CA ASN A 95 -0.90 19.21 10.26
C ASN A 95 -1.11 17.78 9.70
N PRO A 96 -0.40 16.76 10.23
CA PRO A 96 -0.49 15.40 9.69
C PRO A 96 -1.89 14.78 9.79
N GLU A 97 -2.62 15.04 10.87
CA GLU A 97 -3.97 14.49 11.08
C GLU A 97 -4.96 15.05 10.06
N GLN A 98 -4.96 16.37 9.86
CA GLN A 98 -5.82 17.02 8.86
C GLN A 98 -5.46 16.59 7.44
N PHE A 99 -4.17 16.43 7.15
CA PHE A 99 -3.71 15.94 5.85
C PHE A 99 -4.20 14.51 5.58
N ILE A 100 -3.98 13.60 6.53
CA ILE A 100 -4.41 12.20 6.43
C ILE A 100 -5.93 12.09 6.33
N ASP A 101 -6.67 12.85 7.14
CA ASP A 101 -8.14 12.89 7.09
C ASP A 101 -8.63 13.40 5.73
N SER A 102 -8.06 14.50 5.23
CA SER A 102 -8.45 15.06 3.93
C SER A 102 -8.19 14.09 2.78
N MET A 103 -7.02 13.46 2.76
CA MET A 103 -6.61 12.58 1.67
C MET A 103 -7.19 11.17 1.77
N GLY A 104 -7.57 10.73 2.98
CA GLY A 104 -8.19 9.43 3.24
C GLY A 104 -9.72 9.41 3.12
N LYS A 105 -10.38 10.58 3.05
CA LYS A 105 -11.85 10.69 2.94
C LYS A 105 -12.44 9.85 1.80
N ASP A 106 -11.75 9.82 0.67
CA ASP A 106 -12.22 9.09 -0.51
C ASP A 106 -12.31 7.58 -0.24
N ILE A 107 -11.51 7.01 0.67
CA ILE A 107 -11.64 5.60 1.04
C ILE A 107 -13.03 5.35 1.62
N ILE A 108 -13.49 6.18 2.55
CA ILE A 108 -14.81 6.03 3.18
C ILE A 108 -15.94 6.25 2.17
N ASN A 109 -15.83 7.29 1.34
CA ASN A 109 -16.83 7.56 0.30
C ASN A 109 -16.95 6.37 -0.68
N ASN A 110 -15.81 5.84 -1.15
CA ASN A 110 -15.76 4.70 -2.06
C ASN A 110 -16.28 3.40 -1.42
N ILE A 111 -16.14 3.24 -0.11
CA ILE A 111 -16.73 2.12 0.64
C ILE A 111 -18.26 2.27 0.68
N GLN A 112 -18.76 3.48 0.97
CA GLN A 112 -20.19 3.75 1.12
C GLN A 112 -20.96 3.65 -0.20
N ASP A 113 -20.37 4.10 -1.31
CA ASP A 113 -21.00 4.07 -2.63
C ASP A 113 -20.75 2.75 -3.40
N GLY A 114 -19.90 1.87 -2.87
CA GLY A 114 -19.58 0.56 -3.46
C GLY A 114 -18.54 0.60 -4.59
N THR A 115 -17.99 1.76 -4.95
CA THR A 115 -16.92 1.90 -5.97
C THR A 115 -15.71 1.05 -5.63
N ILE A 116 -15.46 0.84 -4.34
CA ILE A 116 -14.36 0.02 -3.84
C ILE A 116 -14.44 -1.45 -4.28
N LEU A 117 -15.65 -1.97 -4.53
CA LEU A 117 -15.84 -3.36 -4.99
C LEU A 117 -15.35 -3.57 -6.43
N GLN A 118 -15.37 -2.51 -7.24
CA GLN A 118 -14.83 -2.55 -8.61
C GLN A 118 -13.33 -2.30 -8.63
N ASN A 119 -12.80 -1.57 -7.64
CA ASN A 119 -11.39 -1.16 -7.55
C ASN A 119 -10.82 -1.41 -6.15
N PRO A 120 -10.68 -2.67 -5.72
CA PRO A 120 -10.32 -3.01 -4.34
C PRO A 120 -8.95 -2.49 -3.91
N TRP A 121 -8.00 -2.33 -4.83
CA TRP A 121 -6.68 -1.76 -4.58
C TRP A 121 -6.72 -0.36 -3.95
N LYS A 122 -7.81 0.41 -4.12
CA LYS A 122 -7.95 1.74 -3.50
C LYS A 122 -8.06 1.69 -1.97
N LEU A 123 -8.35 0.52 -1.37
CA LEU A 123 -8.34 0.36 0.10
C LEU A 123 -6.92 0.42 0.67
N SER A 124 -5.93 -0.04 -0.09
CA SER A 124 -4.51 -0.02 0.28
C SER A 124 -3.89 1.34 -0.06
N LEU A 125 -4.51 2.45 0.35
CA LEU A 125 -3.96 3.77 0.09
C LEU A 125 -2.77 4.04 1.01
N PHE A 126 -1.67 4.54 0.48
CA PHE A 126 -0.62 5.20 1.25
C PHE A 126 -0.41 6.64 0.80
N LEU A 127 0.10 7.47 1.70
CA LEU A 127 0.36 8.88 1.46
C LEU A 127 1.82 9.20 1.76
N VAL A 128 2.47 9.98 0.91
CA VAL A 128 3.81 10.51 1.11
C VAL A 128 3.73 12.03 1.14
N LEU A 129 4.10 12.64 2.26
CA LEU A 129 4.36 14.07 2.30
C LEU A 129 5.86 14.30 2.32
N ALA A 130 6.35 15.17 1.45
CA ALA A 130 7.78 15.42 1.30
C ALA A 130 8.12 16.91 1.13
N TYR A 131 9.37 17.22 1.44
CA TYR A 131 10.10 18.39 0.98
C TYR A 131 11.47 17.94 0.46
N SER A 132 11.80 18.36 -0.76
CA SER A 132 13.07 18.06 -1.42
C SER A 132 13.97 19.30 -1.53
N ASP A 133 15.06 19.34 -0.77
CA ASP A 133 16.15 20.31 -0.99
C ASP A 133 17.04 19.80 -2.12
N LEU A 134 16.68 20.15 -3.36
CA LEU A 134 17.39 19.73 -4.57
C LEU A 134 18.83 20.27 -4.63
N LYS A 135 19.12 21.37 -3.94
CA LYS A 135 20.47 21.96 -3.90
C LYS A 135 21.41 21.14 -3.04
N LYS A 136 20.92 20.63 -1.92
CA LYS A 136 21.70 19.82 -0.97
C LYS A 136 21.48 18.31 -1.15
N TYR A 137 20.62 17.92 -2.08
CA TYR A 137 20.18 16.55 -2.30
C TYR A 137 19.67 15.89 -1.00
N LYS A 138 18.83 16.63 -0.25
CA LYS A 138 18.23 16.16 1.02
C LYS A 138 16.71 16.07 0.88
N PHE A 139 16.16 14.95 1.35
CA PHE A 139 14.73 14.66 1.26
C PHE A 139 14.19 14.46 2.67
N TYR A 140 13.22 15.29 3.03
CA TYR A 140 12.50 15.24 4.30
C TYR A 140 11.11 14.72 4.02
N TYR A 141 10.72 13.60 4.60
CA TYR A 141 9.44 12.99 4.28
C TYR A 141 8.88 12.16 5.43
N TRP A 142 7.59 11.88 5.34
CA TRP A 142 6.94 10.83 6.11
C TRP A 142 5.89 10.13 5.24
N VAL A 143 5.61 8.88 5.60
CA VAL A 143 4.60 8.04 4.95
C VAL A 143 3.50 7.74 5.94
N ALA A 144 2.25 7.84 5.49
CA ALA A 144 1.08 7.45 6.26
C ALA A 144 0.26 6.40 5.53
N HIS A 145 -0.39 5.54 6.31
CA HIS A 145 -1.35 4.54 5.85
C HIS A 145 -2.70 4.93 6.47
N PRO A 146 -3.54 5.70 5.77
CA PRO A 146 -4.83 6.15 6.30
C PRO A 146 -5.68 4.94 6.70
N THR A 147 -6.19 4.97 7.93
CA THR A 147 -7.06 3.91 8.46
C THR A 147 -8.24 4.54 9.18
N PRO A 148 -9.46 3.99 9.05
CA PRO A 148 -10.61 4.51 9.77
C PRO A 148 -10.40 4.43 11.28
N LEU A 149 -10.60 5.54 11.98
CA LEU A 149 -10.45 5.61 13.44
C LEU A 149 -11.48 4.75 14.19
N LYS A 150 -12.69 4.62 13.62
CA LYS A 150 -13.81 3.87 14.20
C LYS A 150 -14.04 2.60 13.40
N LEU A 151 -13.43 1.52 13.86
CA LEU A 151 -13.76 0.16 13.42
C LEU A 151 -14.62 -0.51 14.50
N PRO A 152 -15.56 -1.40 14.12
CA PRO A 152 -16.27 -2.21 15.11
C PRO A 152 -15.28 -3.06 15.91
N GLU A 153 -15.61 -3.34 17.18
CA GLU A 153 -14.82 -4.26 17.98
C GLU A 153 -14.85 -5.66 17.34
N MET A 154 -13.67 -6.19 17.03
CA MET A 154 -13.52 -7.51 16.41
C MET A 154 -12.92 -8.47 17.42
N TYR A 155 -13.53 -9.65 17.53
CA TYR A 155 -13.08 -10.71 18.44
C TYR A 155 -12.80 -11.98 17.64
N TYR A 156 -11.73 -12.68 18.02
CA TYR A 156 -11.44 -14.00 17.47
C TYR A 156 -12.50 -15.01 17.91
N GLN A 157 -13.06 -15.75 16.94
CA GLN A 157 -13.97 -16.87 17.21
C GLN A 157 -13.23 -18.10 17.78
N GLY A 158 -11.95 -18.26 17.41
CA GLY A 158 -11.07 -19.33 17.88
C GLY A 158 -9.60 -18.92 17.80
N SER A 159 -8.68 -19.80 18.19
CA SER A 159 -7.25 -19.55 18.01
C SER A 159 -6.90 -19.52 16.51
N PRO A 160 -6.06 -18.59 16.04
CA PRO A 160 -5.54 -18.63 14.67
C PRO A 160 -4.85 -19.97 14.40
N GLN A 161 -5.11 -20.54 13.22
CA GLN A 161 -4.58 -21.82 12.77
C GLN A 161 -3.68 -21.62 11.56
N SER A 162 -2.73 -22.52 11.36
CA SER A 162 -1.90 -22.52 10.15
C SER A 162 -2.74 -22.89 8.94
N ILE A 163 -2.44 -22.32 7.77
CA ILE A 163 -3.15 -22.69 6.54
C ILE A 163 -3.02 -24.19 6.24
N ASN A 164 -1.92 -24.82 6.63
CA ASN A 164 -1.67 -26.26 6.45
C ASN A 164 -2.50 -27.15 7.40
N GLU A 165 -3.13 -26.57 8.44
CA GLU A 165 -4.03 -27.30 9.34
C GLU A 165 -5.47 -27.33 8.81
N GLU A 166 -5.85 -26.33 8.02
CA GLU A 166 -7.21 -26.18 7.46
C GLU A 166 -7.31 -26.67 6.01
N PHE A 167 -6.25 -26.52 5.22
CA PHE A 167 -6.23 -26.86 3.80
C PHE A 167 -5.32 -28.07 3.53
N THR A 168 -5.70 -28.88 2.54
CA THR A 168 -4.83 -29.94 2.02
C THR A 168 -3.62 -29.35 1.29
N ALA A 169 -2.52 -30.11 1.21
CA ALA A 169 -1.32 -29.68 0.49
C ALA A 169 -1.62 -29.26 -0.96
N LYS A 170 -2.51 -29.99 -1.64
CA LYS A 170 -2.97 -29.65 -2.99
C LYS A 170 -3.71 -28.32 -3.04
N GLN A 171 -4.63 -28.05 -2.10
CA GLN A 171 -5.35 -26.78 -2.06
C GLN A 171 -4.43 -25.59 -1.77
N VAL A 172 -3.40 -25.77 -0.93
CA VAL A 172 -2.40 -24.73 -0.66
C VAL A 172 -1.56 -24.45 -1.91
N GLU A 173 -1.15 -25.50 -2.63
CA GLU A 173 -0.44 -25.38 -3.91
C GLU A 173 -1.29 -24.66 -4.96
N ASP A 174 -2.55 -25.10 -5.14
CA ASP A 174 -3.51 -24.47 -6.03
C ASP A 174 -3.74 -23.00 -5.67
N LEU A 175 -3.93 -22.68 -4.39
CA LEU A 175 -4.09 -21.29 -3.93
C LEU A 175 -2.89 -20.43 -4.30
N SER A 176 -1.67 -20.92 -4.05
CA SER A 176 -0.44 -20.20 -4.38
C SER A 176 -0.34 -19.95 -5.89
N GLN A 177 -0.56 -20.98 -6.71
CA GLN A 177 -0.49 -20.85 -8.17
C GLN A 177 -1.53 -19.87 -8.72
N HIS A 178 -2.79 -19.97 -8.29
CA HIS A 178 -3.84 -19.05 -8.74
C HIS A 178 -3.61 -17.62 -8.23
N PHE A 179 -3.11 -17.45 -7.00
CA PHE A 179 -2.78 -16.13 -6.46
C PHE A 179 -1.71 -15.43 -7.30
N LEU A 180 -0.68 -16.15 -7.75
CA LEU A 180 0.37 -15.59 -8.61
C LEU A 180 -0.17 -15.11 -9.96
N GLN A 181 -1.24 -15.71 -10.47
CA GLN A 181 -1.90 -15.39 -11.74
C GLN A 181 -2.94 -14.27 -11.66
N LEU A 182 -3.30 -13.79 -10.46
CA LEU A 182 -4.27 -12.69 -10.30
C LEU A 182 -3.76 -11.41 -10.96
N ASP A 183 -4.69 -10.58 -11.45
CA ASP A 183 -4.36 -9.20 -11.88
C ASP A 183 -3.78 -8.43 -10.68
N SER A 184 -2.69 -7.70 -10.91
CA SER A 184 -1.93 -7.01 -9.86
C SER A 184 -2.76 -6.01 -9.06
N ARG A 185 -3.83 -5.44 -9.65
CA ARG A 185 -4.79 -4.54 -8.98
C ARG A 185 -5.77 -5.26 -8.06
N THR A 186 -5.84 -6.58 -8.16
CA THR A 186 -6.73 -7.42 -7.33
C THR A 186 -5.96 -8.25 -6.31
N LYS A 187 -4.63 -8.42 -6.46
CA LYS A 187 -3.78 -9.18 -5.52
C LYS A 187 -3.89 -8.69 -4.07
N SER A 188 -4.17 -7.39 -3.85
CA SER A 188 -4.32 -6.82 -2.50
C SER A 188 -5.56 -7.34 -1.75
N TYR A 189 -6.66 -7.61 -2.46
CA TYR A 189 -7.91 -8.12 -1.86
C TYR A 189 -8.60 -9.06 -2.82
N PHE A 190 -8.74 -10.32 -2.40
CA PHE A 190 -9.33 -11.38 -3.19
C PHE A 190 -10.11 -12.33 -2.29
N THR A 191 -10.94 -13.16 -2.90
CA THR A 191 -11.71 -14.20 -2.22
C THR A 191 -11.17 -15.58 -2.61
N VAL A 192 -11.15 -16.49 -1.65
CA VAL A 192 -10.80 -17.89 -1.90
C VAL A 192 -12.09 -18.72 -1.83
N SER A 193 -12.45 -19.36 -2.92
CA SER A 193 -13.55 -20.32 -2.98
C SER A 193 -12.97 -21.72 -3.09
N ILE A 194 -13.29 -22.57 -2.12
CA ILE A 194 -12.90 -23.98 -2.13
C ILE A 194 -14.07 -24.76 -2.70
N SER A 195 -13.88 -25.43 -3.84
CA SER A 195 -14.84 -26.44 -4.28
C SER A 195 -14.79 -27.60 -3.31
N LYS A 196 -15.92 -27.88 -2.66
CA LYS A 196 -16.13 -29.18 -2.03
C LYS A 196 -16.44 -30.14 -3.18
N GLU A 197 -15.43 -30.71 -3.82
CA GLU A 197 -15.69 -31.83 -4.72
C GLU A 197 -16.24 -32.99 -3.89
N GLY A 198 -17.51 -33.32 -4.18
CA GLY A 198 -18.28 -34.33 -3.48
C GLY A 198 -19.81 -34.21 -3.61
N ILE A 199 -20.37 -33.69 -4.74
CA ILE A 199 -21.55 -34.22 -5.44
C ILE A 199 -21.36 -33.98 -6.93
#